data_AF-A0A7J3M0P5-F1
#
_entry.id   AF-A0A7J3M0P5-F1
#
_cell.length_a   1.000
_cell.length_b   1.000
_cell.length_c   1.000
_cell.angle_alpha   90.00
_cell.angle_beta   90.00
_cell.angle_gamma   90.00
#
_symmetry.space_group_name_H-M   'P 1'
#
loop_
_entity.id
_entity.type
_entity.pdbx_description
1 polymer ?
#
loop_
_entity_poly.entity_id
_entity_poly.type
_entity_poly.pdbx_seq_one_letter_code
_entity_poly.pdbx_strand_id
1 'polypeptide(L)'
;MMTAIAYSEERARIFSFTNETVISNWGVIVSKQRYDSILELHNLKVAGVSRDIYTESFKKISRDFELNCEILEIEGDYKQVLEAVRSGYADVGVVSRIYGSLYAKDYGLETTNIIFSPISLKFASKNRELLSIIDKHLAEMKADSNSAYYRSLDKWFGVKAEVLPTWSYHLIALGGIIATVLFIGNVILGREVKKRSEKIAENERFLKTIFNTIQDGISVLNDKMEIIAVNNTMEKWYAKSMPLLGKKCYEAYHG
;
A
#
# COMPACT_ATOMS: atom_id res chain seq x y z
N MET A 1 -0.99 -32.79 23.00
CA MET A 1 -0.81 -31.66 22.04
C MET A 1 -1.16 -32.19 20.67
N MET A 2 -1.98 -31.48 19.89
CA MET A 2 -2.25 -31.83 18.49
C MET A 2 -1.44 -30.91 17.58
N THR A 3 -0.73 -31.50 16.63
CA THR A 3 0.18 -30.81 15.72
C THR A 3 -0.51 -30.56 14.38
N ALA A 4 -0.63 -29.29 13.99
CA ALA A 4 -1.18 -28.83 12.70
C ALA A 4 -2.66 -29.21 12.45
N ILE A 5 -3.57 -28.65 13.25
CA ILE A 5 -5.00 -28.83 13.07
C ILE A 5 -5.67 -27.55 12.56
N ALA A 6 -6.64 -27.70 11.66
CA ALA A 6 -7.54 -26.62 11.26
C ALA A 6 -8.38 -26.14 12.45
N TYR A 7 -8.44 -24.83 12.66
CA TYR A 7 -9.34 -24.24 13.66
C TYR A 7 -10.81 -24.54 13.31
N SER A 8 -11.60 -24.94 14.30
CA SER A 8 -13.06 -25.00 14.21
C SER A 8 -13.68 -24.62 15.55
N GLU A 9 -14.88 -24.03 15.53
CA GLU A 9 -15.59 -23.64 16.75
C GLU A 9 -15.87 -24.83 17.68
N GLU A 10 -16.21 -25.98 17.13
CA GLU A 10 -16.45 -27.20 17.88
C GLU A 10 -15.21 -27.63 18.69
N ARG A 11 -14.02 -27.55 18.07
CA ARG A 11 -12.75 -27.93 18.72
C ARG A 11 -12.26 -26.86 19.70
N ALA A 12 -12.58 -25.59 19.45
CA ALA A 12 -12.26 -24.48 20.36
C ALA A 12 -12.99 -24.59 21.71
N ARG A 13 -14.08 -25.36 21.79
CA ARG A 13 -14.75 -25.67 23.06
C ARG A 13 -13.98 -26.68 23.92
N ILE A 14 -13.10 -27.50 23.31
CA ILE A 14 -12.40 -28.62 23.97
C ILE A 14 -10.90 -28.32 24.14
N PHE A 15 -10.30 -27.56 23.23
CA PHE A 15 -8.88 -27.24 23.20
C PHE A 15 -8.64 -25.74 23.03
N SER A 16 -7.54 -25.25 23.60
CA SER A 16 -6.98 -23.94 23.27
C SER A 16 -6.05 -24.07 22.07
N PHE A 17 -5.90 -23.00 21.29
CA PHE A 17 -5.09 -22.96 20.07
C PHE A 17 -4.03 -21.87 20.18
N THR A 18 -2.96 -21.97 19.38
CA THR A 18 -2.02 -20.88 19.16
C THR A 18 -2.70 -19.67 18.52
N ASN A 19 -2.27 -18.46 18.88
CA ASN A 19 -2.68 -17.25 18.17
C ASN A 19 -2.00 -17.20 16.80
N GLU A 20 -0.71 -17.53 16.76
CA GLU A 20 0.07 -17.64 15.54
C GLU A 20 -0.39 -18.83 14.70
N THR A 21 -0.67 -18.56 13.43
CA THR A 21 -0.97 -19.60 12.43
C THR A 21 0.32 -20.24 11.97
N VAL A 22 0.44 -21.55 12.06
CA VAL A 22 1.66 -22.27 11.63
C VAL A 22 1.80 -22.16 10.11
N ILE A 23 0.79 -22.59 9.37
CA ILE A 23 0.72 -22.49 7.91
C ILE A 23 -0.73 -22.20 7.52
N SER A 24 -0.92 -21.33 6.53
CA SER A 24 -2.22 -21.12 5.89
C SER A 24 -2.28 -21.94 4.60
N ASN A 25 -3.30 -22.79 4.49
CA ASN A 25 -3.59 -23.56 3.27
C ASN A 25 -5.00 -23.21 2.81
N TRP A 26 -5.26 -23.22 1.51
CA TRP A 26 -6.55 -22.87 0.94
C TRP A 26 -6.82 -23.69 -0.32
N GLY A 27 -8.07 -23.68 -0.77
CA GLY A 27 -8.47 -24.27 -2.04
C GLY A 27 -8.03 -23.38 -3.20
N VAL A 28 -7.48 -23.99 -4.24
CA VAL A 28 -7.14 -23.34 -5.50
C VAL A 28 -7.73 -24.11 -6.66
N ILE A 29 -8.01 -23.40 -7.75
CA ILE A 29 -8.36 -24.02 -9.02
C ILE A 29 -7.10 -24.26 -9.84
N VAL A 30 -6.98 -25.47 -10.40
CA VAL A 30 -5.95 -25.86 -11.35
C VAL A 30 -6.55 -26.07 -12.74
N SER A 31 -5.84 -25.61 -13.77
CA SER A 31 -6.35 -25.64 -15.15
C SER A 31 -5.20 -25.50 -16.16
N LYS A 32 -5.47 -25.82 -17.44
CA LYS A 32 -4.52 -25.58 -18.54
C LYS A 32 -4.45 -24.11 -18.96
N GLN A 33 -5.59 -23.42 -18.85
CA GLN A 33 -5.72 -22.01 -19.16
C GLN A 33 -5.91 -21.20 -17.89
N ARG A 34 -5.57 -19.92 -17.94
CA ARG A 34 -5.70 -19.03 -16.79
C ARG A 34 -7.14 -18.55 -16.65
N TYR A 35 -7.65 -18.65 -15.43
CA TYR A 35 -8.88 -18.00 -14.99
C TYR A 35 -8.53 -17.04 -13.85
N ASP A 36 -9.07 -15.83 -13.86
CA ASP A 36 -8.80 -14.84 -12.82
C ASP A 36 -10.02 -14.61 -11.90
N SER A 37 -11.21 -15.08 -12.30
CA SER A 37 -12.46 -14.93 -11.54
C SER A 37 -13.24 -16.24 -11.41
N ILE A 38 -13.84 -16.47 -10.24
CA ILE A 38 -14.73 -17.61 -9.98
C ILE A 38 -15.93 -17.64 -10.95
N LEU A 39 -16.37 -16.47 -11.45
CA LEU A 39 -17.49 -16.35 -12.37
C LEU A 39 -17.17 -16.92 -13.76
N GLU A 40 -15.89 -16.94 -14.15
CA GLU A 40 -15.44 -17.53 -15.42
C GLU A 40 -15.56 -19.06 -15.42
N LEU A 41 -15.79 -19.67 -14.26
CA LEU A 41 -15.98 -21.12 -14.14
C LEU A 41 -17.41 -21.57 -14.45
N HIS A 42 -18.31 -20.64 -14.79
CA HIS A 42 -19.69 -20.95 -15.11
C HIS A 42 -19.79 -21.93 -16.30
N ASN A 43 -20.65 -22.94 -16.20
CA ASN A 43 -20.81 -24.02 -17.19
C ASN A 43 -19.57 -24.90 -17.43
N LEU A 44 -18.55 -24.84 -16.57
CA LEU A 44 -17.39 -25.73 -16.67
C LEU A 44 -17.57 -27.01 -15.87
N LYS A 45 -16.84 -28.05 -16.28
CA LYS A 45 -16.66 -29.29 -15.54
C LYS A 45 -15.55 -29.13 -14.52
N VAL A 46 -15.91 -29.28 -13.24
CA VAL A 46 -15.00 -29.08 -12.11
C VAL A 46 -14.76 -30.42 -11.43
N ALA A 47 -13.54 -30.95 -11.53
CA ALA A 47 -13.13 -32.13 -10.79
C ALA A 47 -12.74 -31.79 -9.35
N GLY A 48 -13.21 -32.57 -8.37
CA GLY A 48 -12.82 -32.41 -6.97
C GLY A 48 -12.90 -33.73 -6.22
N VAL A 49 -12.10 -33.89 -5.17
CA VAL A 49 -12.14 -35.10 -4.33
C VAL A 49 -13.43 -35.13 -3.51
N SER A 50 -14.11 -36.26 -3.51
CA SER A 50 -15.37 -36.44 -2.77
C SER A 50 -15.15 -36.22 -1.27
N ARG A 51 -16.01 -35.42 -0.63
CA ARG A 51 -15.95 -35.04 0.79
C ARG A 51 -14.67 -34.31 1.22
N ASP A 52 -13.85 -33.85 0.28
CA ASP A 52 -12.72 -32.98 0.59
C ASP A 52 -13.20 -31.59 1.01
N ILE A 53 -12.51 -30.99 1.98
CA ILE A 53 -12.91 -29.70 2.56
C ILE A 53 -12.95 -28.57 1.52
N TYR A 54 -12.05 -28.58 0.54
CA TYR A 54 -12.03 -27.55 -0.51
C TYR A 54 -13.09 -27.83 -1.57
N THR A 55 -13.31 -29.09 -1.93
CA THR A 55 -14.38 -29.47 -2.87
C THR A 55 -15.77 -29.12 -2.31
N GLU A 56 -16.04 -29.46 -1.05
CA GLU A 56 -17.30 -29.09 -0.39
C GLU A 56 -17.48 -27.58 -0.29
N SER A 57 -16.40 -26.86 0.00
CA SER A 57 -16.48 -25.41 0.05
C SER A 57 -16.67 -24.78 -1.32
N PHE A 58 -16.07 -25.33 -2.38
CA PHE A 58 -16.30 -24.89 -3.75
C PHE A 58 -17.76 -25.12 -4.17
N LYS A 59 -18.36 -26.27 -3.83
CA LYS A 59 -19.79 -26.52 -4.07
C LYS A 59 -20.67 -25.45 -3.42
N LYS A 60 -20.33 -25.02 -2.20
CA LYS A 60 -21.06 -23.94 -1.52
C LYS A 60 -20.92 -22.62 -2.28
N ILE A 61 -19.71 -22.24 -2.65
CA ILE A 61 -19.45 -21.03 -3.44
C ILE A 61 -20.18 -21.09 -4.79
N SER A 62 -20.12 -22.21 -5.48
CA SER A 62 -20.84 -22.43 -6.74
C SER A 62 -22.34 -22.18 -6.60
N ARG A 63 -22.96 -22.61 -5.48
CA ARG A 63 -24.38 -22.32 -5.19
C ARG A 63 -24.63 -20.86 -4.86
N ASP A 64 -23.78 -20.27 -4.00
CA ASP A 64 -23.94 -18.88 -3.54
C ASP A 64 -23.78 -17.87 -4.70
N PHE A 65 -22.99 -18.21 -5.72
CA PHE A 65 -22.79 -17.41 -6.93
C PHE A 65 -23.63 -17.89 -8.13
N GLU A 66 -24.56 -18.82 -7.93
CA GLU A 66 -25.46 -19.37 -8.97
C GLU A 66 -24.70 -19.87 -10.22
N LEU A 67 -23.54 -20.50 -9.99
CA LEU A 67 -22.73 -21.08 -11.05
C LEU A 67 -23.27 -22.46 -11.42
N ASN A 68 -23.62 -22.65 -12.70
CA ASN A 68 -24.08 -23.90 -13.27
C ASN A 68 -22.91 -24.84 -13.60
N CYS A 69 -22.02 -25.08 -12.65
CA CYS A 69 -20.87 -25.96 -12.83
C CYS A 69 -21.29 -27.44 -12.74
N GLU A 70 -20.74 -28.30 -13.60
CA GLU A 70 -20.85 -29.75 -13.45
C GLU A 70 -19.72 -30.22 -12.54
N ILE A 71 -20.04 -30.61 -11.30
CA ILE A 71 -19.04 -31.01 -10.31
C ILE A 71 -18.84 -32.53 -10.37
N LEU A 72 -17.67 -32.93 -10.85
CA LEU A 72 -17.23 -34.32 -10.95
C LEU A 72 -16.53 -34.74 -9.66
N GLU A 73 -17.24 -35.47 -8.81
CA GLU A 73 -16.66 -36.00 -7.58
C GLU A 73 -15.80 -37.23 -7.85
N ILE A 74 -14.53 -37.15 -7.48
CA ILE A 74 -13.54 -38.22 -7.61
C ILE A 74 -13.36 -38.88 -6.24
N GLU A 75 -13.58 -40.18 -6.15
CA GLU A 75 -13.48 -40.93 -4.87
C GLU A 75 -12.05 -41.07 -4.33
N GLY A 76 -11.04 -40.88 -5.19
CA GLY A 76 -9.64 -41.03 -4.82
C GLY A 76 -8.99 -39.77 -4.24
N ASP A 77 -7.86 -39.34 -4.80
CA ASP A 77 -7.04 -38.23 -4.31
C ASP A 77 -6.86 -37.12 -5.35
N TYR A 78 -6.11 -36.08 -4.98
CA TYR A 78 -5.82 -34.96 -5.86
C TYR A 78 -5.03 -35.35 -7.12
N LYS A 79 -4.33 -36.49 -7.15
CA LYS A 79 -3.62 -36.96 -8.34
C LYS A 79 -4.61 -37.27 -9.46
N GLN A 80 -5.72 -37.92 -9.12
CA GLN A 80 -6.78 -38.23 -10.09
C GLN A 80 -7.53 -36.97 -10.53
N VAL A 81 -7.65 -35.95 -9.67
CA VAL A 81 -8.14 -34.62 -10.08
C VAL A 81 -7.23 -34.00 -11.14
N LEU A 82 -5.91 -33.97 -10.92
CA LEU A 82 -4.96 -33.44 -11.91
C LEU A 82 -5.02 -34.24 -13.23
N GLU A 83 -5.13 -35.57 -13.15
CA GLU A 83 -5.23 -36.42 -14.34
C GLU A 83 -6.53 -36.18 -15.12
N ALA A 84 -7.66 -35.98 -14.43
CA ALA A 84 -8.94 -35.65 -15.05
C ALA A 84 -8.87 -34.32 -15.83
N VAL A 85 -8.20 -33.31 -15.29
CA VAL A 85 -7.99 -32.02 -15.97
C VAL A 85 -6.99 -32.15 -17.13
N ARG A 86 -5.90 -32.90 -16.91
CA ARG A 86 -4.89 -33.15 -17.95
C ARG A 86 -5.49 -33.85 -19.17
N SER A 87 -6.29 -34.88 -18.94
CA SER A 87 -6.95 -35.67 -19.99
C SER A 87 -8.14 -34.95 -20.65
N GLY A 88 -8.61 -33.83 -20.09
CA GLY A 88 -9.77 -33.10 -20.58
C GLY A 88 -11.11 -33.72 -20.17
N TYR A 89 -11.11 -34.65 -19.22
CA TYR A 89 -12.33 -35.16 -18.60
C TYR A 89 -13.02 -34.11 -17.73
N ALA A 90 -12.23 -33.18 -17.17
CA ALA A 90 -12.68 -31.96 -16.51
C ALA A 90 -11.97 -30.74 -17.11
N ASP A 91 -12.62 -29.58 -17.09
CA ASP A 91 -12.04 -28.32 -17.55
C ASP A 91 -11.07 -27.75 -16.50
N VAL A 92 -11.45 -27.89 -15.23
CA VAL A 92 -10.69 -27.39 -14.08
C VAL A 92 -10.75 -28.37 -12.90
N GLY A 93 -9.80 -28.26 -11.98
CA GLY A 93 -9.71 -29.10 -10.80
C GLY A 93 -9.64 -28.29 -9.51
N VAL A 94 -10.22 -28.80 -8.44
CA VAL A 94 -10.13 -28.24 -7.08
C VAL A 94 -9.09 -29.03 -6.30
N VAL A 95 -8.03 -28.36 -5.85
CA VAL A 95 -6.99 -28.95 -5.00
C VAL A 95 -6.56 -27.98 -3.91
N SER A 96 -5.84 -28.47 -2.91
CA SER A 96 -5.20 -27.57 -1.94
C SER A 96 -4.03 -26.81 -2.58
N ARG A 97 -3.77 -25.56 -2.13
CA ARG A 97 -2.65 -24.73 -2.62
C ARG A 97 -1.33 -25.47 -2.59
N ILE A 98 -1.03 -26.12 -1.46
CA ILE A 98 0.23 -26.83 -1.28
C ILE A 98 0.38 -27.94 -2.34
N TYR A 99 -0.68 -28.73 -2.55
CA TYR A 99 -0.65 -29.81 -3.53
C TYR A 99 -0.56 -29.27 -4.96
N GLY A 100 -1.34 -28.24 -5.30
CA GLY A 100 -1.28 -27.57 -6.60
C GLY A 100 0.11 -27.00 -6.89
N SER A 101 0.74 -26.36 -5.91
CA SER A 101 2.10 -25.79 -6.04
C SER A 101 3.17 -26.85 -6.27
N LEU A 102 3.02 -28.04 -5.68
CA LEU A 102 4.01 -29.12 -5.81
C LEU A 102 3.86 -29.89 -7.11
N TYR A 103 2.63 -30.16 -7.55
CA TYR A 103 2.39 -31.17 -8.59
C TYR A 103 1.71 -30.63 -9.86
N ALA A 104 1.02 -29.49 -9.86
CA ALA A 104 0.24 -29.07 -11.03
C ALA A 104 1.10 -28.93 -12.30
N LYS A 105 2.32 -28.39 -12.16
CA LYS A 105 3.26 -28.21 -13.27
C LYS A 105 3.69 -29.53 -13.91
N ASP A 106 3.83 -30.60 -13.13
CA ASP A 106 4.20 -31.93 -13.63
C ASP A 106 3.12 -32.52 -14.55
N TYR A 107 1.87 -32.03 -14.44
CA TYR A 107 0.74 -32.41 -15.28
C TYR A 107 0.49 -31.42 -16.43
N GLY A 108 1.34 -30.40 -16.61
CA GLY A 108 1.14 -29.34 -17.60
C GLY A 108 -0.03 -28.41 -17.26
N LEU A 109 -0.33 -28.26 -15.96
CA LEU A 109 -1.39 -27.43 -15.43
C LEU A 109 -0.81 -26.27 -14.61
N GLU A 110 -1.58 -25.20 -14.46
CA GLU A 110 -1.23 -24.06 -13.64
C GLU A 110 -2.28 -23.85 -12.53
N THR A 111 -1.84 -23.33 -11.40
CA THR A 111 -2.74 -22.84 -10.34
C THR A 111 -3.22 -21.44 -10.70
N THR A 112 -4.53 -21.24 -10.73
CA THR A 112 -5.16 -19.93 -10.95
C THR A 112 -5.05 -19.02 -9.72
N ASN A 113 -5.45 -17.75 -9.88
CA ASN A 113 -5.55 -16.79 -8.77
C ASN A 113 -6.86 -16.92 -7.97
N ILE A 114 -7.72 -17.88 -8.34
CA ILE A 114 -8.98 -18.13 -7.65
C ILE A 114 -8.68 -18.90 -6.37
N ILE A 115 -8.70 -18.19 -5.25
CA ILE A 115 -8.47 -18.74 -3.91
C ILE A 115 -9.77 -18.77 -3.12
N PHE A 116 -9.98 -19.82 -2.33
CA PHE A 116 -11.12 -19.91 -1.44
C PHE A 116 -10.83 -20.75 -0.21
N SER A 117 -11.58 -20.47 0.85
CA SER A 117 -11.58 -21.27 2.08
C SER A 117 -10.20 -21.38 2.72
N PRO A 118 -9.61 -20.25 3.14
CA PRO A 118 -8.37 -20.27 3.89
C PRO A 118 -8.55 -20.99 5.22
N ILE A 119 -7.73 -22.03 5.41
CA ILE A 119 -7.62 -22.81 6.62
C ILE A 119 -6.29 -22.46 7.29
N SER A 120 -6.39 -21.89 8.47
CA SER A 120 -5.24 -21.66 9.35
C SER A 120 -4.94 -22.93 10.14
N LEU A 121 -3.81 -23.57 9.84
CA LEU A 121 -3.29 -24.68 10.62
C LEU A 121 -2.61 -24.14 11.87
N LYS A 122 -3.08 -24.58 13.04
CA LYS A 122 -2.63 -24.12 14.36
C LYS A 122 -2.22 -25.30 15.23
N PHE A 123 -1.40 -25.03 16.25
CA PHE A 123 -1.18 -26.00 17.32
C PHE A 123 -2.33 -25.92 18.31
N ALA A 124 -2.76 -27.07 18.84
CA ALA A 124 -3.82 -27.14 19.84
C ALA A 124 -3.37 -27.92 21.08
N SER A 125 -3.69 -27.39 22.26
CA SER A 125 -3.37 -27.98 23.56
C SER A 125 -4.37 -27.55 24.62
N LYS A 126 -4.49 -28.33 25.70
CA LYS A 126 -5.19 -27.90 26.93
C LYS A 126 -4.32 -26.99 27.80
N ASN A 127 -3.00 -27.07 27.66
CA ASN A 127 -2.05 -26.22 28.38
C ASN A 127 -1.83 -24.92 27.62
N ARG A 128 -2.36 -23.80 28.16
CA ARG A 128 -2.25 -22.47 27.57
C ARG A 128 -0.86 -21.86 27.65
N GLU A 129 -0.09 -22.17 28.70
CA GLU A 129 1.28 -21.69 28.88
C GLU A 129 2.22 -22.28 27.82
N LEU A 130 2.05 -23.57 27.50
CA LEU A 130 2.77 -24.19 26.40
C LEU A 130 2.46 -23.49 25.05
N LEU A 131 1.19 -23.12 24.82
CA LEU A 131 0.79 -22.46 23.57
C LEU A 131 1.39 -21.06 23.45
N SER A 132 1.47 -20.29 24.53
CA SER A 132 2.08 -18.95 24.50
C SER A 132 3.59 -19.00 24.24
N ILE A 133 4.29 -20.02 24.75
CA ILE A 133 5.71 -20.26 24.45
C ILE A 133 5.89 -20.59 22.97
N ILE A 134 5.02 -21.47 22.42
CA ILE A 134 5.04 -21.81 20.99
C ILE A 134 4.75 -20.58 20.13
N ASP A 135 3.76 -19.76 20.49
CA ASP A 135 3.42 -18.51 19.78
C ASP A 135 4.62 -17.57 19.71
N LYS A 136 5.32 -17.36 20.82
CA LYS A 136 6.50 -16.49 20.87
C LYS A 136 7.60 -16.97 19.92
N HIS A 137 7.96 -18.24 20.00
CA HIS A 137 9.01 -18.79 19.14
C HIS A 137 8.60 -18.83 17.67
N LEU A 138 7.32 -19.09 17.38
CA LEU A 138 6.81 -19.09 16.01
C LEU A 138 6.85 -17.67 15.41
N ALA A 139 6.50 -16.65 16.18
CA ALA A 139 6.62 -15.26 15.77
C ALA A 139 8.08 -14.85 15.50
N GLU A 140 9.00 -15.20 16.39
CA GLU A 140 10.44 -14.96 16.21
C GLU A 140 10.98 -15.64 14.94
N MET A 141 10.61 -16.90 14.69
CA MET A 141 11.05 -17.62 13.49
C MET A 141 10.43 -17.05 12.20
N LYS A 142 9.18 -16.58 12.22
CA LYS A 142 8.57 -15.98 11.02
C LYS A 142 9.15 -14.62 10.64
N ALA A 143 9.70 -13.88 11.61
CA ALA A 143 10.35 -12.60 11.37
C ALA A 143 11.73 -12.76 10.69
N ASP A 144 12.37 -13.92 10.86
CA ASP A 144 13.66 -14.23 10.24
C ASP A 144 13.48 -15.19 9.04
N SER A 145 13.69 -14.68 7.83
CA SER A 145 13.66 -15.47 6.58
C SER A 145 14.66 -16.64 6.55
N ASN A 146 15.72 -16.60 7.36
CA ASN A 146 16.71 -17.67 7.48
C ASN A 146 16.37 -18.68 8.59
N SER A 147 15.23 -18.56 9.27
CA SER A 147 14.89 -19.40 10.42
C SER A 147 14.66 -20.87 10.08
N ALA A 148 14.63 -21.71 11.13
CA ALA A 148 14.28 -23.13 10.99
C ALA A 148 12.88 -23.34 10.39
N TYR A 149 11.97 -22.38 10.59
CA TYR A 149 10.62 -22.41 10.02
C TYR A 149 10.66 -22.37 8.49
N TYR A 150 11.29 -21.35 7.89
CA TYR A 150 11.35 -21.23 6.42
C TYR A 150 12.22 -22.32 5.78
N ARG A 151 13.30 -22.76 6.44
CA ARG A 151 14.07 -23.93 5.97
C ARG A 151 13.22 -25.21 5.92
N SER A 152 12.35 -25.41 6.91
CA SER A 152 11.42 -26.54 6.91
C SER A 152 10.33 -26.39 5.86
N LEU A 153 9.83 -25.16 5.67
CA LEU A 153 8.79 -24.86 4.69
C LEU A 153 9.30 -25.07 3.25
N ASP A 154 10.51 -24.62 2.94
CA ASP A 154 11.16 -24.85 1.65
C ASP A 154 11.42 -26.35 1.43
N LYS A 155 11.96 -27.05 2.44
CA LYS A 155 12.25 -28.48 2.36
C LYS A 155 11.02 -29.34 2.05
N TRP A 156 9.89 -29.06 2.69
CA TRP A 156 8.69 -29.90 2.60
C TRP A 156 7.65 -29.41 1.58
N PHE A 157 7.64 -28.12 1.27
CA PHE A 157 6.60 -27.52 0.43
C PHE A 157 7.14 -26.66 -0.71
N GLY A 158 8.48 -26.52 -0.85
CA GLY A 158 9.10 -25.70 -1.89
C GLY A 158 8.78 -24.20 -1.79
N VAL A 159 8.24 -23.76 -0.64
CA VAL A 159 7.91 -22.35 -0.42
C VAL A 159 9.17 -21.65 0.06
N LYS A 160 9.77 -20.87 -0.85
CA LYS A 160 10.91 -20.01 -0.52
C LYS A 160 10.41 -18.74 0.16
N ALA A 161 11.12 -18.31 1.20
CA ALA A 161 10.92 -16.97 1.74
C ALA A 161 11.19 -15.96 0.60
N GLU A 162 10.24 -15.04 0.37
CA GLU A 162 10.45 -13.93 -0.55
C GLU A 162 11.48 -12.98 0.05
N VAL A 163 12.75 -13.24 -0.24
CA VAL A 163 13.82 -12.29 0.05
C VAL A 163 13.74 -11.15 -0.96
N LEU A 164 13.67 -9.92 -0.46
CA LEU A 164 13.75 -8.75 -1.33
C LEU A 164 15.05 -8.85 -2.14
N PRO A 165 14.99 -8.67 -3.47
CA PRO A 165 16.20 -8.70 -4.27
C PRO A 165 17.21 -7.65 -3.80
N THR A 166 18.50 -7.99 -3.85
CA THR A 166 19.58 -7.10 -3.38
C THR A 166 19.57 -5.73 -4.05
N TRP A 167 19.08 -5.61 -5.29
CA TRP A 167 18.96 -4.34 -6.00
C TRP A 167 18.01 -3.33 -5.32
N SER A 168 17.03 -3.81 -4.54
CA SER A 168 16.09 -2.94 -3.84
C SER A 168 16.77 -2.07 -2.78
N TYR A 169 17.81 -2.57 -2.10
CA TYR A 169 18.60 -1.80 -1.14
C TYR A 169 19.31 -0.62 -1.80
N HIS A 170 19.78 -0.79 -3.05
CA HIS A 170 20.40 0.31 -3.81
C HIS A 170 19.38 1.40 -4.17
N LEU A 171 18.13 1.04 -4.49
CA LEU A 171 17.07 2.02 -4.72
C LEU A 171 16.69 2.80 -3.47
N ILE A 172 16.60 2.12 -2.32
CA ILE A 172 16.35 2.78 -1.03
C ILE A 172 17.48 3.75 -0.71
N ALA A 173 18.74 3.33 -0.89
CA ALA A 173 19.90 4.18 -0.69
C ALA A 173 19.88 5.40 -1.62
N LEU A 174 19.60 5.21 -2.91
CA LEU A 174 19.50 6.29 -3.90
C LEU A 174 18.37 7.27 -3.54
N GLY A 175 17.20 6.75 -3.15
CA GLY A 175 16.08 7.56 -2.68
C GLY A 175 16.45 8.41 -1.47
N GLY A 176 17.19 7.84 -0.51
CA GLY A 176 17.71 8.56 0.65
C GLY A 176 18.68 9.69 0.29
N ILE A 177 19.56 9.47 -0.69
CA ILE A 177 20.47 10.49 -1.21
C ILE A 177 19.68 11.63 -1.86
N ILE A 178 18.73 11.32 -2.74
CA ILE A 178 17.89 12.32 -3.42
C ILE A 178 17.11 13.15 -2.39
N ALA A 179 16.47 12.51 -1.42
CA ALA A 179 15.72 13.19 -0.36
C ALA A 179 16.61 14.13 0.45
N THR A 180 17.85 13.72 0.75
CA THR A 180 18.83 14.54 1.46
C THR A 180 19.23 15.77 0.65
N VAL A 181 19.50 15.60 -0.65
CA VAL A 181 19.84 16.73 -1.55
C VAL A 181 18.67 17.72 -1.65
N LEU A 182 17.44 17.22 -1.81
CA LEU A 182 16.24 18.08 -1.86
C LEU A 182 16.03 18.82 -0.54
N PHE A 183 16.25 18.16 0.60
CA PHE A 183 16.15 18.79 1.92
C PHE A 183 17.17 19.92 2.09
N ILE A 184 18.45 19.67 1.78
CA ILE A 184 19.51 20.68 1.84
C ILE A 184 19.20 21.84 0.88
N GLY A 185 18.78 21.54 -0.35
CA GLY A 185 18.38 22.52 -1.34
C GLY A 185 17.26 23.44 -0.83
N ASN A 186 16.20 22.87 -0.25
CA ASN A 186 15.10 23.64 0.34
C ASN A 186 15.56 24.55 1.48
N VAL A 187 16.45 24.08 2.35
CA VAL A 187 17.00 24.90 3.45
C VAL A 187 17.83 26.07 2.91
N ILE A 188 18.68 25.84 1.91
CA ILE A 188 19.51 26.90 1.29
C ILE A 188 18.63 27.92 0.58
N LEU A 189 17.65 27.46 -0.21
CA LEU A 189 16.70 28.33 -0.91
C LEU A 189 15.91 29.20 0.08
N GLY A 190 15.40 28.61 1.16
CA GLY A 190 14.68 29.36 2.20
C GLY A 190 15.54 30.45 2.84
N ARG A 191 16.83 30.19 3.06
CA ARG A 191 17.78 31.19 3.59
C ARG A 191 18.04 32.32 2.60
N GLU A 192 18.21 31.99 1.32
CA GLU A 192 18.47 32.99 0.27
C GLU A 192 17.26 33.90 0.06
N VAL A 193 16.05 33.33 0.04
CA VAL A 193 14.79 34.11 -0.03
C VAL A 193 14.69 35.08 1.14
N LYS A 194 14.98 34.62 2.37
CA LYS A 194 14.94 35.48 3.55
C LYS A 194 15.96 36.62 3.47
N LYS A 195 17.21 36.35 3.09
CA LYS A 195 18.25 37.37 2.91
C LYS A 195 17.87 38.43 1.89
N ARG A 196 17.35 38.02 0.73
CA ARG A 196 16.92 38.95 -0.32
C ARG A 196 15.72 39.80 0.13
N SER A 197 14.77 39.18 0.83
CA SER A 197 13.62 39.89 1.40
C SER A 197 14.05 40.93 2.43
N GLU A 198 15.00 40.60 3.32
CA GLU A 198 15.58 41.55 4.28
C GLU A 198 16.30 42.70 3.58
N LYS A 199 17.06 42.42 2.52
CA LYS A 199 17.77 43.47 1.75
C LYS A 199 16.82 44.41 1.01
N ILE A 200 15.74 43.87 0.42
CA ILE A 200 14.69 44.68 -0.22
C ILE A 200 14.03 45.58 0.82
N ALA A 201 13.63 45.03 1.97
CA ALA A 201 13.01 45.80 3.05
C ALA A 201 13.94 46.88 3.63
N GLU A 202 15.24 46.62 3.70
CA GLU A 202 16.25 47.61 4.10
C GLU A 202 16.34 48.76 3.08
N ASN A 203 16.45 48.45 1.78
CA ASN A 203 16.48 49.46 0.72
C ASN A 203 15.20 50.30 0.69
N GLU A 204 14.03 49.68 0.83
CA GLU A 204 12.75 50.40 0.90
C GLU A 204 12.71 51.37 2.08
N ARG A 205 13.16 50.93 3.26
CA ARG A 205 13.27 51.81 4.44
C ARG A 205 14.23 52.95 4.20
N PHE A 206 15.40 52.69 3.63
CA PHE A 206 16.40 53.71 3.33
C PHE A 206 15.87 54.78 2.37
N LEU A 207 15.27 54.35 1.24
CA LEU A 207 14.66 55.26 0.26
C LEU A 207 13.52 56.08 0.88
N LYS A 208 12.65 55.44 1.67
CA LYS A 208 11.56 56.12 2.37
C LYS A 208 12.06 57.17 3.37
N THR A 209 13.14 56.87 4.09
CA THR A 209 13.78 57.82 5.01
C THR A 209 14.37 59.01 4.27
N ILE A 210 15.13 58.79 3.19
CA ILE A 210 15.69 59.88 2.38
C ILE A 210 14.55 60.76 1.84
N PHE A 211 13.57 60.14 1.20
CA PHE A 211 12.43 60.82 0.61
C PHE A 211 11.72 61.74 1.62
N ASN A 212 11.50 61.24 2.85
CA ASN A 212 10.83 61.99 3.92
C ASN A 212 11.69 63.02 4.65
N THR A 213 13.01 62.95 4.55
CA THR A 213 13.93 63.89 5.20
C THR A 213 14.19 65.14 4.35
N ILE A 214 13.93 65.07 3.04
CA ILE A 214 14.09 66.21 2.13
C ILE A 214 13.12 67.34 2.51
N GLN A 215 13.67 68.55 2.68
CA GLN A 215 12.91 69.74 3.07
C GLN A 215 12.11 70.36 1.91
N ASP A 216 12.43 69.99 0.67
CA ASP A 216 11.63 70.35 -0.50
C ASP A 216 10.39 69.46 -0.57
N GLY A 217 9.28 70.02 -1.06
CA GLY A 217 8.07 69.25 -1.33
C GLY A 217 8.27 68.37 -2.56
N ILE A 218 8.22 67.04 -2.38
CA ILE A 218 8.31 66.07 -3.48
C ILE A 218 6.99 65.31 -3.59
N SER A 219 6.42 65.31 -4.79
CA SER A 219 5.32 64.45 -5.19
C SER A 219 5.75 63.57 -6.36
N VAL A 220 5.35 62.30 -6.33
CA VAL A 220 5.54 61.36 -7.43
C VAL A 220 4.17 61.13 -8.05
N LEU A 221 4.09 61.26 -9.38
CA LEU A 221 2.86 61.12 -10.15
C LEU A 221 2.93 59.91 -11.08
N ASN A 222 1.78 59.33 -11.41
CA ASN A 222 1.68 58.38 -12.52
C ASN A 222 1.47 59.09 -13.87
N ASP A 223 1.36 58.30 -14.94
CA ASP A 223 1.06 58.75 -16.32
C ASP A 223 -0.25 59.53 -16.45
N LYS A 224 -1.16 59.38 -15.49
CA LYS A 224 -2.45 60.09 -15.42
C LYS A 224 -2.41 61.32 -14.50
N MET A 225 -1.24 61.77 -14.04
CA MET A 225 -1.08 62.90 -13.11
C MET A 225 -1.72 62.68 -11.72
N GLU A 226 -1.92 61.42 -11.32
CA GLU A 226 -2.38 61.07 -9.98
C GLU A 226 -1.19 60.93 -9.03
N ILE A 227 -1.34 61.44 -7.81
CA ILE A 227 -0.31 61.39 -6.79
C ILE A 227 -0.18 59.95 -6.26
N ILE A 228 0.98 59.33 -6.46
CA ILE A 228 1.28 57.96 -6.02
C ILE A 228 2.21 57.91 -4.79
N ALA A 229 2.96 58.99 -4.53
CA ALA A 229 3.73 59.15 -3.29
C ALA A 229 3.98 60.64 -3.00
N VAL A 230 4.03 61.01 -1.73
CA VAL A 230 4.38 62.36 -1.26
C VAL A 230 5.30 62.24 -0.05
N ASN A 231 6.26 63.16 0.07
CA ASN A 231 7.10 63.19 1.25
C ASN A 231 6.45 63.94 2.42
N ASN A 232 7.03 63.79 3.61
CA ASN A 232 6.55 64.43 4.84
C ASN A 232 6.41 65.97 4.72
N THR A 233 7.24 66.62 3.90
CA THR A 233 7.14 68.07 3.64
C THR A 233 5.84 68.41 2.91
N MET A 234 5.49 67.67 1.85
CA MET A 234 4.22 67.86 1.15
C MET A 234 3.00 67.61 2.04
N GLU A 235 3.07 66.58 2.91
CA GLU A 235 2.01 66.33 3.89
C GLU A 235 1.82 67.51 4.87
N LYS A 236 2.92 68.14 5.29
CA LYS A 236 2.87 69.34 6.14
C LYS A 236 2.34 70.57 5.41
N TRP A 237 2.82 70.83 4.19
CA TRP A 237 2.40 71.99 3.39
C TRP A 237 0.92 71.93 3.00
N TYR A 238 0.43 70.73 2.67
CA TYR A 238 -0.94 70.50 2.22
C TYR A 238 -1.79 69.70 3.22
N ALA A 239 -1.55 69.89 4.52
CA ALA A 239 -2.25 69.19 5.59
C ALA A 239 -3.79 69.31 5.51
N LYS A 240 -4.29 70.43 4.98
CA LYS A 240 -5.73 70.68 4.78
C LYS A 240 -6.35 69.88 3.63
N SER A 241 -5.53 69.42 2.67
CA SER A 241 -5.97 68.70 1.48
C SER A 241 -5.74 67.18 1.59
N MET A 242 -5.32 66.70 2.77
CA MET A 242 -5.13 65.26 3.02
C MET A 242 -6.44 64.46 2.93
N PRO A 243 -6.41 63.21 2.43
CA PRO A 243 -5.25 62.51 1.88
C PRO A 243 -4.88 63.00 0.47
N LEU A 244 -3.58 63.04 0.15
CA LEU A 244 -3.08 63.47 -1.16
C LEU A 244 -3.00 62.30 -2.17
N LEU A 245 -2.74 61.08 -1.69
CA LEU A 245 -2.60 59.88 -2.53
C LEU A 245 -3.88 59.61 -3.34
N GLY A 246 -3.72 59.32 -4.62
CA GLY A 246 -4.81 59.02 -5.56
C GLY A 246 -5.52 60.24 -6.15
N LYS A 247 -5.30 61.46 -5.63
CA LYS A 247 -5.85 62.69 -6.21
C LYS A 247 -5.03 63.13 -7.42
N LYS A 248 -5.67 63.87 -8.35
CA LYS A 248 -4.94 64.57 -9.39
C LYS A 248 -4.12 65.72 -8.78
N CYS A 249 -2.89 65.91 -9.24
CA CYS A 249 -2.00 66.92 -8.64
C CYS A 249 -2.57 68.33 -8.68
N TYR A 250 -3.32 68.68 -9.74
CA TYR A 250 -3.94 70.01 -9.87
C TYR A 250 -5.12 70.21 -8.89
N GLU A 251 -5.89 69.16 -8.60
CA GLU A 251 -6.96 69.21 -7.59
C GLU A 251 -6.39 69.32 -6.17
N ALA A 252 -5.26 68.66 -5.91
CA ALA A 252 -4.67 68.61 -4.58
C ALA A 252 -3.91 69.89 -4.20
N TYR A 253 -3.27 70.56 -5.17
CA TYR A 253 -2.33 71.67 -4.91
C TYR A 253 -2.82 73.06 -5.33
N HIS A 254 -3.85 73.15 -6.18
CA HIS A 254 -4.43 74.41 -6.64
C HIS A 254 -5.91 74.61 -6.23
N GLY A 255 -6.44 73.73 -5.39
CA GLY A 255 -7.79 73.80 -4.80
C GLY A 255 -7.84 74.54 -3.47
#